data_AF-G1UXW1-F1
#
_entry.id   AF-G1UXW1-F1
#
_cell.length_a   1.000
_cell.length_b   1.000
_cell.length_c   1.000
_cell.angle_alpha   90.00
_cell.angle_beta   90.00
_cell.angle_gamma   90.00
#
_symmetry.space_group_name_H-M   'P 1'
#
loop_
_entity.id
_entity.type
_entity.pdbx_description
1 polymer ?
#
loop_
_entity_poly.entity_id
_entity_poly.type
_entity_poly.pdbx_seq_one_letter_code
_entity_poly.pdbx_strand_id
1 'polypeptide(L)'
;MAEMMLFSMDGIVVNDETLSVDVIKEVGPRSDFLAHMNTFENMYIQSKPKRIDRLTRDRWNEAEHLDMETRALIAAKELLATWEPEPLPEEACARVRAVLNAAERDYGVPESLE
;
A
#
# COMPACT_ATOMS: atom_id res chain seq x y z
N MET A 1 1.38 0.90 -6.23
CA MET A 1 1.70 -0.09 -7.29
C MET A 1 2.72 -1.12 -6.83
N ALA A 2 3.84 -0.73 -6.21
CA ALA A 2 4.87 -1.67 -5.73
C ALA A 2 4.32 -2.88 -4.94
N GLU A 3 3.44 -2.67 -3.95
CA GLU A 3 2.81 -3.76 -3.18
C GLU A 3 2.06 -4.78 -4.07
N MET A 4 1.38 -4.33 -5.12
CA MET A 4 0.67 -5.23 -6.05
C MET A 4 1.64 -6.00 -6.95
N MET A 5 2.78 -5.40 -7.30
CA MET A 5 3.84 -6.08 -8.04
C MET A 5 4.48 -7.16 -7.17
N LEU A 6 4.82 -6.84 -5.92
CA LEU A 6 5.32 -7.82 -4.94
C LEU A 6 4.35 -9.00 -4.78
N PHE A 7 3.06 -8.71 -4.55
CA PHE A 7 2.02 -9.73 -4.47
C PHE A 7 1.97 -10.63 -5.71
N SER A 8 2.12 -10.06 -6.91
CA SER A 8 2.13 -10.84 -8.15
C SER A 8 3.34 -11.77 -8.26
N MET A 9 4.48 -11.39 -7.65
CA MET A 9 5.68 -12.22 -7.63
C MET A 9 5.58 -13.43 -6.71
N ASP A 10 4.66 -13.42 -5.73
CA ASP A 10 4.40 -14.59 -4.88
C ASP A 10 3.76 -15.75 -5.65
N GLY A 11 3.27 -15.49 -6.87
CA GLY A 11 2.69 -16.49 -7.77
C GLY A 11 1.25 -16.85 -7.42
N ILE A 12 0.80 -18.00 -7.92
CA ILE A 12 -0.56 -18.53 -7.70
C ILE A 12 -0.45 -19.81 -6.89
N VAL A 13 -1.07 -19.84 -5.71
CA VAL A 13 -1.13 -21.04 -4.87
C VAL A 13 -2.07 -22.06 -5.52
N VAL A 14 -1.59 -23.28 -5.74
CA VAL A 14 -2.36 -24.38 -6.36
C VAL A 14 -2.46 -25.54 -5.38
N ASN A 15 -3.65 -25.74 -4.81
CA ASN A 15 -4.02 -26.88 -3.96
C ASN A 15 -5.54 -27.13 -4.06
N ASP A 16 -6.05 -28.17 -3.39
CA ASP A 16 -7.46 -28.56 -3.47
C ASP A 16 -8.43 -27.45 -3.04
N GLU A 17 -8.04 -26.64 -2.05
CA GLU A 17 -8.82 -25.49 -1.56
C GLU A 17 -8.83 -24.35 -2.59
N THR A 18 -7.66 -23.91 -3.06
CA THR A 18 -7.53 -22.77 -3.98
C THR A 18 -8.02 -23.07 -5.40
N LEU A 19 -8.07 -24.35 -5.78
CA LEU A 19 -8.72 -24.76 -7.03
C LEU A 19 -10.25 -24.71 -6.95
N SER A 20 -10.83 -24.83 -5.74
CA SER A 20 -12.28 -24.70 -5.47
C SER A 20 -13.16 -25.57 -6.39
N VAL A 21 -12.68 -26.74 -6.78
CA VAL A 21 -13.34 -27.62 -7.77
C VAL A 21 -14.72 -28.08 -7.30
N ASP A 22 -14.85 -28.42 -6.02
CA ASP A 22 -16.11 -28.92 -5.46
C ASP A 22 -17.13 -27.79 -5.34
N VAL A 23 -16.70 -26.58 -4.99
CA VAL A 23 -17.54 -25.38 -4.97
C VAL A 23 -18.07 -25.06 -6.37
N ILE A 24 -17.22 -25.15 -7.41
CA ILE A 24 -17.65 -24.94 -8.80
C ILE A 24 -18.71 -25.97 -9.23
N LYS A 25 -18.55 -27.24 -8.83
CA LYS A 25 -19.54 -28.29 -9.10
C LYS A 25 -20.84 -28.08 -8.34
N GLU A 26 -20.76 -27.66 -7.08
CA GLU A 26 -21.90 -27.41 -6.20
C GLU A 26 -22.78 -26.25 -6.73
N VAL A 27 -22.16 -25.11 -7.03
CA VAL A 27 -22.86 -23.89 -7.47
C VAL A 27 -23.45 -24.07 -8.87
N GLY A 28 -22.71 -24.76 -9.76
CA GLY A 28 -23.19 -25.10 -11.09
C GLY A 28 -23.34 -23.91 -12.05
N PRO A 29 -23.82 -24.16 -13.28
CA PRO A 29 -23.90 -23.15 -14.33
C PRO A 29 -25.00 -22.12 -14.06
N ARG A 30 -24.77 -20.88 -14.52
CA ARG A 30 -25.74 -19.76 -14.47
C ARG A 30 -26.14 -19.31 -13.05
N SER A 31 -25.31 -19.64 -12.07
CA SER A 31 -25.39 -19.14 -10.69
C SER A 31 -24.22 -18.18 -10.39
N ASP A 32 -24.10 -17.71 -9.14
CA ASP A 32 -23.00 -16.88 -8.65
C ASP A 32 -22.40 -17.42 -7.34
N PHE A 33 -21.21 -16.93 -7.00
CA PHE A 33 -20.45 -17.37 -5.83
C PHE A 33 -20.47 -16.34 -4.68
N LEU A 34 -21.19 -15.23 -4.81
CA LEU A 34 -21.01 -14.07 -3.92
C LEU A 34 -21.43 -14.37 -2.48
N ALA A 35 -22.50 -15.16 -2.30
CA ALA A 35 -23.02 -15.54 -0.99
C ALA A 35 -22.41 -16.85 -0.43
N HIS A 36 -21.47 -17.47 -1.15
CA HIS A 36 -20.90 -18.76 -0.75
C HIS A 36 -19.83 -18.62 0.34
N MET A 37 -19.78 -19.53 1.31
CA MET A 37 -18.83 -19.47 2.43
C MET A 37 -17.37 -19.46 1.97
N ASN A 38 -17.04 -20.29 0.97
CA ASN A 38 -15.71 -20.29 0.33
C ASN A 38 -15.27 -18.90 -0.16
N THR A 39 -16.20 -18.09 -0.69
CA THR A 39 -15.91 -16.72 -1.13
C THR A 39 -15.69 -15.80 0.07
N PHE A 40 -16.47 -15.95 1.14
CA PHE A 40 -16.31 -15.18 2.37
C PHE A 40 -14.93 -15.43 3.02
N GLU A 41 -14.53 -16.69 3.15
CA GLU A 41 -13.24 -17.10 3.74
C GLU A 41 -12.05 -16.61 2.89
N ASN A 42 -12.20 -16.62 1.57
CA ASN A 42 -11.14 -16.26 0.63
C ASN A 42 -11.22 -14.81 0.09
N MET A 43 -12.11 -13.97 0.61
CA MET A 43 -12.39 -12.64 0.04
C MET A 43 -11.15 -11.72 0.02
N TYR A 44 -10.17 -11.98 0.88
CA TYR A 44 -9.01 -11.12 1.08
C TYR A 44 -7.69 -11.69 0.52
N ILE A 45 -7.74 -12.75 -0.27
CA ILE A 45 -6.53 -13.37 -0.85
C ILE A 45 -5.86 -12.50 -1.91
N GLN A 46 -6.59 -11.55 -2.51
CA GLN A 46 -6.08 -10.70 -3.59
C GLN A 46 -5.37 -9.45 -3.08
N SER A 47 -4.51 -8.88 -3.92
CA SER A 47 -3.88 -7.58 -3.64
C SER A 47 -4.91 -6.49 -3.31
N LYS A 48 -4.61 -5.68 -2.30
CA LYS A 48 -5.48 -4.60 -1.80
C LYS A 48 -4.92 -3.24 -2.24
N PRO A 49 -5.32 -2.71 -3.41
CA PRO A 49 -4.83 -1.42 -3.86
C PRO A 49 -5.31 -0.29 -2.94
N LYS A 50 -4.38 0.51 -2.43
CA LYS A 50 -4.67 1.62 -1.51
C LYS A 50 -5.22 2.89 -2.17
N ARG A 51 -4.98 3.07 -3.48
CA ARG A 51 -5.21 4.34 -4.20
C ARG A 51 -5.97 4.21 -5.53
N ILE A 52 -6.27 2.99 -5.98
CA ILE A 52 -7.04 2.78 -7.21
C ILE A 52 -8.53 2.95 -6.89
N ASP A 53 -9.22 3.83 -7.61
CA ASP A 53 -10.68 3.91 -7.56
C ASP A 53 -11.32 2.73 -8.28
N ARG A 54 -12.35 2.14 -7.68
CA ARG A 54 -13.16 1.08 -8.28
C ARG A 54 -14.66 1.38 -8.22
N LEU A 55 -15.03 2.63 -7.91
CA LEU A 55 -16.41 3.09 -7.95
C LEU A 55 -16.96 3.04 -9.37
N THR A 56 -18.27 2.87 -9.47
CA THR A 56 -18.99 3.07 -10.73
C THR A 56 -18.86 4.53 -11.16
N ARG A 57 -19.03 4.80 -12.46
CA ARG A 57 -18.88 6.17 -12.99
C ARG A 57 -19.79 7.16 -12.29
N ASP A 58 -21.05 6.81 -12.05
CA ASP A 58 -22.01 7.68 -11.38
C ASP A 58 -21.56 8.01 -9.96
N ARG A 59 -21.14 7.00 -9.19
CA ARG A 59 -20.61 7.21 -7.82
C ARG A 59 -19.32 8.00 -7.79
N TRP A 60 -18.44 7.82 -8.77
CA TRP A 60 -17.22 8.59 -8.89
C TRP A 60 -17.52 10.07 -9.21
N ASN A 61 -18.52 10.34 -10.06
CA ASN A 61 -18.99 11.70 -10.37
C ASN A 61 -19.69 12.36 -9.16
N GLU A 62 -20.48 11.60 -8.40
CA GLU A 62 -21.14 12.07 -7.16
C GLU A 62 -20.14 12.35 -6.03
N ALA A 63 -19.02 11.63 -6.03
CA ALA A 63 -17.88 11.93 -5.19
C ALA A 63 -17.09 13.14 -5.74
N GLU A 64 -15.90 13.37 -5.21
CA GLU A 64 -15.02 14.45 -5.64
C GLU A 64 -14.35 14.20 -7.01
N HIS A 65 -14.70 13.12 -7.72
CA HIS A 65 -14.23 12.81 -9.08
C HIS A 65 -12.72 13.02 -9.27
N LEU A 66 -11.96 12.69 -8.21
CA LEU A 66 -10.52 12.93 -8.19
C LEU A 66 -9.82 11.93 -9.09
N ASP A 67 -8.83 12.44 -9.83
CA ASP A 67 -7.88 11.60 -10.53
C ASP A 67 -6.89 10.91 -9.57
N MET A 68 -6.10 10.00 -10.12
CA MET A 68 -5.14 9.21 -9.33
C MET A 68 -4.02 10.07 -8.73
N GLU A 69 -3.59 11.11 -9.45
CA GLU A 69 -2.52 12.01 -8.99
C GLU A 69 -2.96 12.79 -7.76
N THR A 70 -4.12 13.44 -7.83
CA THR A 70 -4.67 14.27 -6.77
C THR A 70 -4.86 13.45 -5.49
N ARG A 71 -5.38 12.23 -5.63
CA ARG A 71 -5.52 11.29 -4.49
C ARG A 71 -4.19 10.87 -3.89
N ALA A 72 -3.18 10.63 -4.73
CA ALA A 72 -1.85 10.29 -4.26
C ALA A 72 -1.21 11.48 -3.50
N LEU A 73 -1.41 12.70 -3.99
CA LEU A 73 -0.91 13.91 -3.35
C LEU A 73 -1.57 14.16 -1.99
N ILE A 74 -2.90 14.02 -1.89
CA ILE A 74 -3.63 14.14 -0.61
C ILE A 74 -3.07 13.13 0.39
N ALA A 75 -2.97 11.86 -0.01
CA ALA A 75 -2.42 10.81 0.83
C ALA A 75 -0.98 11.06 1.28
N ALA A 76 -0.13 11.62 0.41
CA ALA A 76 1.25 11.96 0.76
C ALA A 76 1.31 13.08 1.79
N LYS A 77 0.48 14.11 1.64
CA LYS A 77 0.38 15.21 2.60
C LYS A 77 -0.14 14.72 3.96
N GLU A 78 -1.16 13.88 3.97
CA GLU A 78 -1.68 13.26 5.20
C GLU A 78 -0.62 12.43 5.90
N LEU A 79 0.14 11.62 5.16
CA LEU A 79 1.22 10.81 5.73
C LEU A 79 2.29 11.71 6.36
N LEU A 80 2.74 12.75 5.66
CA LEU A 80 3.74 13.68 6.18
C LEU A 80 3.26 14.45 7.42
N ALA A 81 1.96 14.73 7.52
CA ALA A 81 1.39 15.45 8.65
C ALA A 81 1.17 14.58 9.89
N THR A 82 1.02 13.27 9.72
CA THR A 82 0.59 12.35 10.80
C THR A 82 1.64 11.33 11.21
N TRP A 83 2.63 11.06 10.35
CA TRP A 83 3.65 10.07 10.63
C TRP A 83 4.72 10.62 11.57
N GLU A 84 4.84 9.98 12.73
CA GLU A 84 5.96 10.20 13.65
C GLU A 84 7.02 9.11 13.41
N PRO A 85 8.22 9.47 12.91
CA PRO A 85 9.27 8.49 12.68
C PRO A 85 9.80 7.96 14.02
N GLU A 86 10.20 6.69 14.02
CA GLU A 86 10.89 6.11 15.17
C GLU A 86 12.21 6.85 15.39
N PRO A 87 12.47 7.37 16.61
CA PRO A 87 13.67 8.15 16.87
C PRO A 87 14.91 7.26 16.74
N LEU A 88 15.95 7.80 16.12
CA LEU A 88 17.24 7.13 16.06
C LEU A 88 17.87 7.10 17.46
N PRO A 89 18.65 6.04 17.78
CA PRO A 89 19.44 6.02 19.00
C PRO A 89 20.36 7.24 19.08
N GLU A 90 20.52 7.82 20.26
CA GLU A 90 21.30 9.05 20.47
C GLU A 90 22.74 8.93 19.92
N GLU A 91 23.37 7.77 20.08
CA GLU A 91 24.70 7.50 19.53
C GLU A 91 24.74 7.60 18.00
N ALA A 92 23.72 7.10 17.31
CA ALA A 92 23.61 7.20 15.86
C ALA A 92 23.41 8.64 15.43
N CYS A 93 22.55 9.41 16.13
CA CYS A 93 22.35 10.84 15.90
C CYS A 93 23.67 11.61 16.04
N ALA A 94 24.40 11.38 17.14
CA ALA A 94 25.68 12.03 17.39
C ALA A 94 26.72 11.74 16.30
N ARG A 95 26.78 10.48 15.83
CA ARG A 95 27.69 10.08 14.74
C ARG A 95 27.32 10.74 13.41
N VAL A 96 26.03 10.78 13.05
CA VAL A 96 25.57 11.44 11.81
C VAL A 96 25.89 12.93 11.85
N ARG A 97 25.63 13.60 12.99
CA ARG A 97 25.98 15.01 13.19
C ARG A 97 27.47 15.28 13.05
N ALA A 98 28.32 14.45 13.66
CA ALA A 98 29.77 14.62 13.56
C ALA A 98 30.27 14.57 12.10
N VAL A 99 29.70 13.68 11.27
CA VAL A 99 30.03 13.60 9.84
C VAL A 99 29.52 14.83 9.09
N LEU A 100 28.31 15.30 9.38
CA LEU A 100 27.73 16.47 8.74
C LEU A 100 28.55 17.73 9.03
N ASN A 101 28.87 18.03 10.29
CA ASN A 101 29.61 19.22 10.66
C ASN A 101 31.04 19.20 10.09
N ALA A 102 31.67 18.02 9.98
CA ALA A 102 32.97 17.88 9.33
C ALA A 102 32.87 18.26 7.84
N ALA A 103 31.86 17.76 7.12
CA ALA A 103 31.62 18.12 5.73
C ALA A 103 31.30 19.62 5.57
N GLU A 104 30.45 20.18 6.42
CA GLU A 104 30.07 21.60 6.34
C GLU A 104 31.28 22.53 6.50
N ARG A 105 32.19 22.21 7.43
CA ARG A 105 33.48 22.93 7.57
C ARG A 105 34.35 22.81 6.33
N ASP A 106 34.47 21.62 5.77
CA ASP A 106 35.28 21.39 4.57
C ASP A 106 34.74 22.14 3.35
N TYR A 107 33.41 22.26 3.22
CA TYR A 107 32.75 23.02 2.16
C TYR A 107 32.60 24.52 2.46
N GLY A 108 33.02 24.97 3.65
CA GLY A 108 32.95 26.39 4.06
C GLY A 108 31.52 26.93 4.24
N VAL A 109 30.55 26.05 4.50
CA VAL A 109 29.17 26.42 4.84
C VAL A 109 28.98 26.46 6.36
N PRO A 110 28.09 27.33 6.87
CA PRO A 110 27.78 27.37 8.30
C PRO A 110 27.26 26.02 8.79
N GLU A 111 27.64 25.64 10.01
CA GLU A 111 27.08 24.42 10.62
C GLU A 111 25.57 24.54 10.76
N SER A 112 24.83 23.52 10.30
CA SER A 112 23.38 23.51 10.41
C SER A 112 22.96 23.46 11.89
N LEU A 113 22.15 24.43 12.32
CA LEU A 113 21.60 24.50 13.69
C LEU A 113 20.56 23.40 13.91
N GLU A 114 20.47 22.93 15.17
CA GLU A 114 19.64 21.81 15.66
C GLU A 114 18.29 21.59 14.96
#